data_AF-L0DHP9-F1
#
_entry.id   AF-L0DHP9-F1
#
_cell.length_a   1.000
_cell.length_b   1.000
_cell.length_c   1.000
_cell.angle_alpha   90.00
_cell.angle_beta   90.00
_cell.angle_gamma   90.00
#
_symmetry.space_group_name_H-M   'P 1'
#
loop_
_entity.id
_entity.type
_entity.pdbx_description
1 polymer ?
#
loop_
_entity_poly.entity_id
_entity_poly.type
_entity_poly.pdbx_seq_one_letter_code
_entity_poly.pdbx_strand_id
1 'polypeptide(L)'
;MGRKKPKKGYFESPTSIGTLSPWDRGVLEAHWMHSIRTQQLRERQVKVARQRRGIYAWIWPPRRQYLDGLLHGLAKEIKRRSKED
;
A
#
# COMPACT_ATOMS: atom_id res chain seq x y z
N MET A 1 2.94 -12.38 -43.59
CA MET A 1 3.21 -12.98 -42.26
C MET A 1 3.60 -11.89 -41.27
N GLY A 2 2.65 -11.33 -40.52
CA GLY A 2 2.90 -10.24 -39.57
C GLY A 2 3.28 -10.79 -38.19
N ARG A 3 4.56 -10.63 -37.79
CA ARG A 3 5.02 -10.89 -36.42
C ARG A 3 4.22 -10.01 -35.44
N LYS A 4 3.30 -10.60 -34.68
CA LYS A 4 2.64 -9.92 -33.56
C LYS A 4 3.69 -9.64 -32.48
N LYS A 5 4.05 -8.37 -32.31
CA LYS A 5 4.88 -7.92 -31.19
C LYS A 5 4.16 -8.27 -29.88
N PRO A 6 4.83 -8.85 -28.87
CA PRO A 6 4.21 -9.02 -27.57
C PRO A 6 3.83 -7.62 -27.06
N LYS A 7 2.54 -7.43 -26.73
CA LYS A 7 2.10 -6.29 -25.94
C LYS A 7 2.93 -6.35 -24.66
N LYS A 8 3.97 -5.51 -24.57
CA LYS A 8 4.54 -5.11 -23.29
C LYS A 8 3.37 -4.54 -22.53
N GLY A 9 2.77 -5.36 -21.67
CA GLY A 9 1.94 -4.90 -20.57
C GLY A 9 2.88 -4.09 -19.71
N TYR A 10 3.03 -2.81 -20.09
CA TYR A 10 3.55 -1.81 -19.21
C TYR A 10 2.71 -1.95 -17.97
N PHE A 11 3.40 -2.36 -16.92
CA PHE A 11 3.02 -2.40 -15.54
C PHE A 11 2.38 -1.04 -15.21
N GLU A 12 1.10 -0.89 -15.55
CA GLU A 12 0.26 0.19 -15.06
C GLU A 12 0.31 0.05 -13.55
N SER A 13 1.00 0.98 -12.90
CA SER A 13 1.14 1.02 -11.45
C SER A 13 -0.21 0.76 -10.79
N PRO A 14 -0.45 -0.42 -10.18
CA PRO A 14 -1.71 -0.69 -9.52
C PRO A 14 -1.59 -0.12 -8.11
N THR A 15 -1.50 1.20 -8.03
CA THR A 15 -1.75 1.98 -6.80
C THR A 15 -3.23 2.34 -6.71
N SER A 16 -4.10 1.45 -7.20
CA SER A 16 -5.52 1.47 -6.89
C SER A 16 -5.79 0.23 -6.04
N ILE A 17 -6.03 0.42 -4.75
CA ILE A 17 -6.51 -0.63 -3.83
C ILE A 17 -7.68 -1.44 -4.41
N GLY A 18 -8.41 -0.89 -5.40
CA GLY A 18 -9.45 -1.58 -6.15
C GLY A 18 -8.98 -2.69 -7.11
N THR A 19 -7.68 -2.86 -7.35
CA THR A 19 -7.12 -3.95 -8.18
C THR A 19 -6.56 -5.11 -7.35
N LEU A 20 -6.49 -4.95 -6.03
CA LEU A 20 -6.06 -6.02 -5.12
C LEU A 20 -7.19 -7.04 -4.96
N SER A 21 -6.82 -8.32 -4.79
CA SER A 21 -7.81 -9.34 -4.46
C SER A 21 -8.51 -8.99 -3.14
N PRO A 22 -9.78 -9.40 -2.93
CA PRO A 22 -10.48 -9.16 -1.67
C PRO A 22 -9.71 -9.67 -0.44
N TRP A 23 -8.97 -10.76 -0.59
CA TRP A 23 -8.12 -11.33 0.46
C TRP A 23 -6.89 -10.47 0.75
N ASP A 24 -6.17 -10.01 -0.28
CA ASP A 24 -5.02 -9.11 -0.11
C ASP A 24 -5.43 -7.79 0.54
N ARG A 25 -6.61 -7.30 0.15
CA ARG A 25 -7.21 -6.10 0.73
C ARG A 25 -7.60 -6.32 2.19
N GLY A 26 -8.20 -7.46 2.54
CA GLY A 26 -8.55 -7.80 3.92
C GLY A 26 -7.34 -7.93 4.85
N VAL A 27 -6.25 -8.55 4.36
CA VAL A 27 -4.97 -8.67 5.09
C VAL A 27 -4.36 -7.29 5.37
N LEU A 28 -4.42 -6.41 4.38
CA LEU A 28 -3.98 -5.04 4.48
C LEU A 28 -4.85 -4.22 5.44
N GLU A 29 -6.19 -4.34 5.34
CA GLU A 29 -7.15 -3.70 6.24
C GLU A 29 -6.93 -4.10 7.69
N ALA A 30 -6.72 -5.39 7.98
CA ALA A 30 -6.38 -5.87 9.32
C ALA A 30 -5.08 -5.24 9.86
N HIS A 31 -4.09 -4.98 8.99
CA HIS A 31 -2.82 -4.41 9.39
C HIS A 31 -2.88 -2.94 9.82
N TRP A 32 -3.85 -2.16 9.33
CA TRP A 32 -4.00 -0.75 9.73
C TRP A 32 -5.22 -0.46 10.61
N MET A 33 -6.20 -1.36 10.70
CA MET A 33 -7.34 -1.27 11.64
C MET A 33 -6.93 -1.67 13.07
N HIS A 34 -5.88 -1.05 13.61
CA HIS A 34 -5.45 -1.30 14.98
C HIS A 34 -6.17 -0.34 15.96
N SER A 35 -6.57 -0.82 17.14
CA SER A 35 -7.13 -0.01 18.23
C SER A 35 -6.14 0.96 18.89
N ILE A 36 -4.91 1.05 18.37
CA ILE A 36 -3.81 1.87 18.89
C ILE A 36 -4.08 3.37 18.75
N ARG A 37 -3.43 4.22 19.55
CA ARG A 37 -3.63 5.68 19.52
C ARG A 37 -3.25 6.30 18.17
N THR A 38 -3.89 7.42 17.81
CA THR A 38 -3.63 8.16 16.56
C THR A 38 -2.15 8.57 16.40
N GLN A 39 -1.46 8.90 17.49
CA GLN A 39 -0.02 9.18 17.48
C GLN A 39 0.81 7.97 17.03
N GLN A 40 0.50 6.77 17.52
CA GLN A 40 1.19 5.53 17.12
C GLN A 40 0.91 5.17 15.65
N LEU A 41 -0.29 5.50 15.13
CA LEU A 41 -0.57 5.36 13.70
C LEU A 41 0.32 6.27 12.84
N ARG A 42 0.55 7.52 13.26
CA ARG A 42 1.46 8.45 12.56
C ARG A 42 2.91 7.95 12.60
N GLU A 43 3.39 7.47 13.75
CA GLU A 43 4.71 6.87 13.87
C GLU A 43 4.88 5.66 12.95
N ARG A 44 3.85 4.80 12.88
CA ARG A 44 3.83 3.64 11.97
C ARG A 44 3.84 4.08 10.51
N GLN A 45 3.09 5.11 10.14
CA GLN A 45 3.10 5.68 8.80
C GLN A 45 4.51 6.17 8.41
N VAL A 46 5.20 6.87 9.32
CA VAL A 46 6.59 7.31 9.11
C VAL A 46 7.52 6.10 8.94
N LYS A 47 7.36 5.06 9.76
CA LYS A 47 8.16 3.83 9.66
C LYS A 47 7.96 3.12 8.32
N VAL A 48 6.72 2.96 7.87
CA VAL A 48 6.39 2.34 6.58
C VAL A 48 6.93 3.19 5.42
N ALA A 49 6.85 4.52 5.51
CA ALA A 49 7.41 5.43 4.52
C ALA A 49 8.94 5.30 4.40
N ARG A 50 9.65 5.13 5.53
CA ARG A 50 11.08 4.83 5.55
C ARG A 50 11.38 3.47 4.92
N GLN A 51 10.61 2.43 5.27
CA GLN A 51 10.78 1.09 4.71
C GLN A 51 10.57 1.05 3.19
N ARG A 52 9.62 1.85 2.67
CA ARG A 52 9.39 2.00 1.23
C ARG A 52 10.60 2.57 0.48
N ARG A 53 11.40 3.41 1.13
CA ARG A 53 12.65 3.97 0.55
C ARG A 53 13.81 2.99 0.62
N GLY A 54 13.68 1.89 1.37
CA GLY A 54 14.75 0.90 1.53
C GLY A 54 14.99 0.07 0.27
N ILE A 55 16.22 -0.43 0.14
CA ILE A 55 16.69 -1.25 -0.99
C ILE A 55 15.78 -2.46 -1.25
N TYR A 56 15.28 -3.11 -0.20
CA TYR A 56 14.35 -4.24 -0.34
C TYR A 56 13.03 -3.88 -1.04
N ALA A 57 12.53 -2.65 -0.89
CA ALA A 57 11.34 -2.19 -1.60
C ALA A 57 11.64 -1.83 -3.06
N TRP A 58 12.91 -1.59 -3.42
CA TRP A 58 13.31 -1.39 -4.80
C TRP A 58 13.49 -2.72 -5.54
N ILE A 59 14.12 -3.69 -4.88
CA ILE A 59 14.43 -5.00 -5.48
C ILE A 59 13.16 -5.86 -5.59
N TRP A 60 12.18 -5.69 -4.70
CA TRP A 60 10.97 -6.51 -4.66
C TRP A 60 9.70 -5.67 -4.93
N PRO A 61 9.15 -5.69 -6.16
CA PRO A 61 7.97 -4.90 -6.51
C PRO A 61 6.70 -5.21 -5.68
N PRO A 62 6.32 -6.47 -5.42
CA PRO A 62 5.22 -6.77 -4.49
C PRO A 62 5.38 -6.17 -3.08
N ARG A 63 6.60 -6.12 -2.54
CA ARG A 63 6.86 -5.48 -1.23
C ARG A 63 6.60 -3.98 -1.29
N ARG A 64 6.96 -3.33 -2.39
CA ARG A 64 6.67 -1.91 -2.61
C ARG A 64 5.18 -1.64 -2.68
N GLN A 65 4.43 -2.46 -3.42
CA GLN A 65 2.98 -2.38 -3.53
C GLN A 65 2.29 -2.58 -2.18
N TYR A 66 2.75 -3.57 -1.39
CA TYR A 66 2.27 -3.79 -0.03
C TYR A 66 2.48 -2.55 0.86
N LEU A 67 3.69 -1.97 0.83
CA LEU A 67 4.01 -0.76 1.61
C LEU A 67 3.20 0.47 1.13
N ASP A 68 2.94 0.59 -0.18
CA ASP A 68 2.07 1.62 -0.74
C ASP A 68 0.61 1.46 -0.27
N GLY A 69 0.09 0.24 -0.28
CA GLY A 69 -1.23 -0.09 0.28
C GLY A 69 -1.34 0.24 1.77
N LEU A 70 -0.33 -0.12 2.56
CA LEU A 70 -0.26 0.21 3.98
C LEU A 70 -0.25 1.72 4.22
N LEU A 71 0.54 2.49 3.46
CA LEU A 71 0.57 3.95 3.59
C LEU A 71 -0.79 4.58 3.30
N HIS A 72 -1.47 4.13 2.25
CA HIS A 72 -2.80 4.60 1.91
C HIS A 72 -3.82 4.26 3.01
N GLY A 73 -3.82 3.03 3.51
CA GLY A 73 -4.70 2.60 4.59
C GLY A 73 -4.50 3.35 5.90
N LEU A 74 -3.23 3.51 6.32
CA LEU A 74 -2.87 4.30 7.50
C LEU A 74 -3.30 5.78 7.35
N ALA A 75 -3.08 6.38 6.19
CA ALA A 75 -3.51 7.76 5.93
C ALA A 75 -5.04 7.91 5.99
N LYS A 76 -5.79 6.96 5.43
CA LYS A 76 -7.25 6.92 5.48
C LYS A 76 -7.76 6.78 6.92
N GLU A 77 -7.14 5.91 7.71
CA GLU A 77 -7.51 5.67 9.10
C GLU A 77 -7.21 6.88 10.01
N ILE A 78 -6.06 7.54 9.84
CA ILE A 78 -5.74 8.79 10.54
C ILE A 78 -6.76 9.88 10.18
N LYS A 79 -7.12 10.01 8.90
CA LYS A 79 -8.15 10.97 8.45
C LYS A 79 -9.53 10.65 9.00
N ARG A 80 -9.89 9.37 9.15
CA ARG A 80 -11.15 8.92 9.75
C ARG A 80 -11.24 9.37 11.21
N ARG A 81 -10.20 9.11 12.01
CA ARG A 81 -10.15 9.47 13.43
C ARG A 81 -10.14 10.97 13.66
N SER A 82 -9.41 11.72 12.84
CA SER A 82 -9.39 13.19 12.91
C SER A 82 -10.74 13.85 12.55
N LYS A 83 -11.74 13.10 12.07
CA LYS A 83 -13.12 13.57 11.90
C LYS A 83 -14.04 13.14 13.05
N GLU A 84 -13.62 12.17 13.85
CA GLU A 84 -14.34 11.65 15.00
C GLU A 84 -13.94 12.39 16.29
N ASP A 85 -12.71 12.91 16.33
CA ASP A 85 -12.22 13.91 17.29
C ASP A 85 -12.68 15.34 16.91
#